data_AF-A0A958T515-F1
#
_entry.id   AF-A0A958T515-F1
#
_cell.length_a   1.000
_cell.length_b   1.000
_cell.length_c   1.000
_cell.angle_alpha   90.00
_cell.angle_beta   90.00
_cell.angle_gamma   90.00
#
_symmetry.space_group_name_H-M   'P 1'
#
loop_
_entity.id
_entity.type
_entity.pdbx_description
1 polymer ?
#
loop_
_entity_poly.entity_id
_entity_poly.type
_entity_poly.pdbx_seq_one_letter_code
_entity_poly.pdbx_strand_id
1 'polypeptide(L)'
;AQIILAIGVLKVPFVQMIFEFVGGIFVKILDFTRAGSIFLLGDLMNVESYGFIFLFQVLPTIIFFSALTSLLFYLGVIQVVVRGMAWVLTKLMGISGAESLSVAGNIFLGQTEAPLMIKAYLEKMTKSEILLVMVGGMATVAGGVLAAYIGFLGGDDPALKLFYAKHLLTASVMAAPGAIVISKMLYPQQQEINSELKVTQDNIGSNILDAIANGTTEGLKLAANVGAMLLVFIAFIAMINYGFGKIGSATGLNNWITSNTPYTAFSLEFVLGYTFSP
;
A
#
# COMPACT_ATOMS: atom_id res chain seq x y z
N ALA A 1 15.05 11.74 -9.42
CA ALA A 1 14.91 11.24 -8.03
C ALA A 1 14.65 9.73 -7.97
N GLN A 2 13.60 9.21 -8.62
CA GLN A 2 13.22 7.78 -8.53
C GLN A 2 14.35 6.80 -8.92
N ILE A 3 15.06 7.05 -10.03
CA ILE A 3 16.21 6.20 -10.45
C ILE A 3 17.36 6.25 -9.44
N ILE A 4 17.64 7.43 -8.87
CA ILE A 4 18.71 7.60 -7.86
C ILE A 4 18.34 6.83 -6.59
N LEU A 5 17.08 6.91 -6.15
CA LEU A 5 16.59 6.11 -5.02
C LEU A 5 16.68 4.61 -5.33
N ALA A 6 16.28 4.18 -6.53
CA ALA A 6 16.38 2.78 -6.95
C ALA A 6 17.82 2.27 -6.90
N ILE A 7 18.77 3.02 -7.46
CA ILE A 7 20.20 2.67 -7.42
C ILE A 7 20.71 2.69 -5.98
N GLY A 8 20.32 3.69 -5.18
CA GLY A 8 20.64 3.76 -3.76
C GLY A 8 20.23 2.49 -3.03
N VAL A 9 18.94 2.14 -3.09
CA VAL A 9 18.40 1.00 -2.34
C VAL A 9 18.82 -0.35 -2.94
N LEU A 10 19.05 -0.48 -4.25
CA LEU A 10 19.37 -1.77 -4.86
C LEU A 10 20.87 -2.04 -5.01
N LYS A 11 21.73 -1.01 -4.96
CA LYS A 11 23.17 -1.15 -5.21
C LYS A 11 24.07 -0.60 -4.10
N VAL A 12 23.60 0.33 -3.26
CA VAL A 12 24.43 0.93 -2.21
C VAL A 12 24.20 0.20 -0.88
N PRO A 13 25.20 -0.54 -0.34
CA PRO A 13 25.01 -1.38 0.85
C PRO A 13 24.56 -0.61 2.09
N PHE A 14 25.05 0.63 2.25
CA PHE A 14 24.64 1.48 3.36
C PHE A 14 23.14 1.82 3.32
N VAL A 15 22.61 2.16 2.14
CA VAL A 15 21.18 2.46 1.98
C VAL A 15 20.34 1.18 2.13
N GLN A 16 20.83 0.05 1.61
CA GLN A 16 20.20 -1.26 1.84
C GLN A 16 20.01 -1.56 3.32
N MET A 17 21.05 -1.36 4.12
CA MET A 17 21.02 -1.60 5.57
C MET A 17 19.90 -0.80 6.26
N ILE A 18 19.68 0.46 5.84
CA ILE A 18 18.60 1.29 6.38
C ILE A 18 17.23 0.69 6.02
N PHE A 19 17.02 0.30 4.77
CA PHE A 19 15.75 -0.30 4.34
C PHE A 19 15.51 -1.69 4.94
N GLU A 20 16.56 -2.48 5.17
CA GLU A 20 16.49 -3.76 5.86
C GLU A 20 16.15 -3.57 7.33
N PHE A 21 16.74 -2.56 7.99
CA PHE A 21 16.37 -2.21 9.36
C PHE A 21 14.89 -1.82 9.46
N VAL A 22 14.41 -0.93 8.59
CA VAL A 22 12.99 -0.55 8.58
C VAL A 22 12.09 -1.74 8.23
N GLY A 23 12.48 -2.56 7.24
CA GLY A 23 11.77 -3.79 6.90
C GLY A 23 11.69 -4.76 8.09
N GLY A 24 12.77 -4.89 8.85
CA GLY A 24 12.81 -5.70 10.08
C GLY A 24 11.83 -5.20 11.14
N ILE A 25 11.63 -3.89 11.26
CA ILE A 25 10.58 -3.32 12.14
C ILE A 25 9.20 -3.79 11.69
N PHE A 26 8.88 -3.73 10.39
CA PHE A 26 7.60 -4.21 9.87
C PHE A 26 7.39 -5.70 10.16
N VAL A 27 8.42 -6.53 9.94
CA VAL A 27 8.36 -7.96 10.27
C VAL A 27 8.11 -8.17 11.76
N LYS A 28 8.77 -7.39 12.64
CA LYS A 28 8.54 -7.47 14.08
C LYS A 28 7.11 -7.09 14.48
N ILE A 29 6.52 -6.12 13.81
CA ILE A 29 5.12 -5.74 14.03
C ILE A 29 4.16 -6.88 13.65
N LEU A 30 4.47 -7.62 12.58
CA LEU A 30 3.70 -8.83 12.22
C LEU A 30 3.75 -9.88 13.34
N ASP A 31 4.90 -10.06 14.00
CA ASP A 31 5.02 -10.99 15.12
C ASP A 31 4.10 -10.58 16.29
N PHE A 32 4.00 -9.28 16.59
CA PHE A 32 3.10 -8.78 17.63
C PHE A 32 1.63 -9.01 17.30
N THR A 33 1.26 -8.81 16.03
CA THR A 33 -0.10 -9.11 15.56
C THR A 33 -0.38 -10.60 15.69
N ARG A 34 0.58 -11.47 15.32
CA ARG A 34 0.45 -12.92 15.43
C ARG A 34 0.13 -13.36 16.87
N ALA A 35 0.75 -12.73 17.87
CA ALA A 35 0.45 -13.02 19.28
C ALA A 35 -1.03 -12.73 19.62
N GLY A 36 -1.57 -11.60 19.16
CA GLY A 36 -3.00 -11.27 19.33
C GLY A 36 -3.92 -12.22 18.55
N SER A 37 -3.53 -12.60 17.33
CA SER A 37 -4.29 -13.55 16.51
C SER A 37 -4.33 -14.95 17.14
N ILE A 38 -3.21 -15.44 17.69
CA ILE A 38 -3.16 -16.73 18.40
C ILE A 38 -4.07 -16.70 19.64
N PHE A 39 -4.09 -15.58 20.38
CA PHE A 39 -4.99 -15.43 21.52
C PHE A 39 -6.48 -15.52 21.12
N LEU A 40 -6.87 -14.91 20.01
CA LEU A 40 -8.27 -14.88 19.55
C LEU A 40 -8.71 -16.15 18.80
N LEU A 41 -7.82 -16.75 18.02
CA LEU A 41 -8.15 -17.79 17.04
C LEU A 41 -7.54 -19.15 17.37
N GLY A 42 -6.60 -19.21 18.32
CA GLY A 42 -5.94 -20.44 18.75
C GLY A 42 -5.30 -21.21 17.59
N ASP A 43 -5.59 -22.50 17.54
CA ASP A 43 -5.05 -23.43 16.56
C ASP A 43 -5.43 -23.12 15.10
N LEU A 44 -6.44 -22.28 14.85
CA LEU A 44 -6.78 -21.83 13.48
C LEU A 44 -5.66 -21.02 12.83
N MET A 45 -4.68 -20.55 13.60
CA MET A 45 -3.46 -19.90 13.11
C MET A 45 -2.35 -20.89 12.73
N ASN A 46 -2.53 -22.19 12.98
CA ASN A 46 -1.54 -23.21 12.67
C ASN A 46 -1.62 -23.60 11.18
N VAL A 47 -0.61 -23.16 10.42
CA VAL A 47 -0.48 -23.40 8.97
C VAL A 47 -0.24 -24.88 8.65
N GLU A 48 0.43 -25.62 9.52
CA GLU A 48 0.71 -27.04 9.30
C GLU A 48 -0.56 -27.89 9.42
N SER A 49 -1.46 -27.51 10.33
CA SER A 49 -2.71 -28.24 10.56
C SER A 49 -3.84 -27.81 9.62
N TYR A 50 -4.00 -26.51 9.38
CA TYR A 50 -5.16 -25.94 8.68
C TYR A 50 -4.82 -25.27 7.35
N GLY A 51 -3.55 -25.21 6.97
CA GLY A 51 -3.08 -24.47 5.81
C GLY A 51 -3.09 -22.95 6.01
N PHE A 52 -2.72 -22.23 4.96
CA PHE A 52 -2.72 -20.77 4.98
C PHE A 52 -4.14 -20.22 4.85
N ILE A 53 -4.78 -19.87 5.96
CA ILE A 53 -6.10 -19.23 5.96
C ILE A 53 -5.92 -17.71 5.90
N PHE A 54 -6.09 -17.13 4.70
CA PHE A 54 -5.93 -15.69 4.45
C PHE A 54 -6.71 -14.83 5.46
N LEU A 55 -7.96 -15.19 5.76
CA LEU A 55 -8.83 -14.45 6.67
C LEU A 55 -8.21 -14.29 8.06
N PHE A 56 -7.54 -15.32 8.56
CA PHE A 56 -6.98 -15.36 9.91
C PHE A 56 -5.54 -14.84 9.96
N GLN A 57 -4.78 -15.00 8.88
CA GLN A 57 -3.37 -14.62 8.86
C GLN A 57 -3.13 -13.18 8.39
N VAL A 58 -3.99 -12.66 7.52
CA VAL A 58 -3.75 -11.38 6.84
C VAL A 58 -4.63 -10.27 7.40
N LEU A 59 -5.93 -10.51 7.61
CA LEU A 59 -6.85 -9.45 8.05
C LEU A 59 -6.54 -8.87 9.44
N PRO A 60 -6.15 -9.66 10.46
CA PRO A 60 -5.80 -9.09 11.77
C PRO A 60 -4.63 -8.11 11.69
N THR A 61 -3.70 -8.32 10.74
CA THR A 61 -2.59 -7.40 10.47
C THR A 61 -3.09 -6.03 10.04
N ILE A 62 -4.11 -5.97 9.18
CA ILE A 62 -4.72 -4.70 8.74
C ILE A 62 -5.32 -3.96 9.93
N ILE A 63 -6.03 -4.67 10.81
CA ILE A 63 -6.66 -4.10 12.00
C ILE A 63 -5.61 -3.53 12.95
N PHE A 64 -4.59 -4.33 13.27
CA PHE A 64 -3.52 -3.91 14.18
C PHE A 64 -2.72 -2.74 13.63
N PHE A 65 -2.35 -2.76 12.34
CA PHE A 65 -1.64 -1.65 11.73
C PHE A 65 -2.47 -0.37 11.68
N SER A 66 -3.78 -0.46 11.47
CA SER A 66 -4.65 0.72 11.52
C SER A 66 -4.69 1.32 12.94
N ALA A 67 -4.80 0.49 13.96
CA ALA A 67 -4.72 0.91 15.37
C ALA A 67 -3.35 1.54 15.71
N LEU A 68 -2.25 0.91 15.28
CA LEU A 68 -0.90 1.42 15.47
C LEU A 68 -0.68 2.75 14.75
N THR A 69 -1.15 2.86 13.50
CA THR A 69 -1.02 4.09 12.72
C THR A 69 -1.80 5.23 13.36
N SER A 70 -3.02 4.96 13.81
CA SER A 70 -3.84 5.92 14.57
C SER A 70 -3.12 6.39 15.85
N LEU A 71 -2.52 5.47 16.60
CA LEU A 71 -1.71 5.79 17.77
C LEU A 71 -0.49 6.67 17.41
N LEU A 72 0.29 6.29 16.39
CA LEU A 72 1.46 7.05 15.96
C LEU A 72 1.08 8.45 15.45
N PHE A 73 -0.10 8.58 14.85
CA PHE A 73 -0.64 9.87 14.46
C PHE A 73 -1.04 10.70 15.69
N TYR A 74 -1.75 10.12 16.67
CA TYR A 74 -2.10 10.80 17.91
C TYR A 74 -0.85 11.28 18.67
N LEU A 75 0.22 10.47 18.69
CA LEU A 75 1.49 10.80 19.34
C LEU A 75 2.36 11.81 18.58
N GLY A 76 2.00 12.20 17.36
CA GLY A 76 2.78 13.16 16.56
C GLY A 76 3.96 12.54 15.78
N VAL A 77 4.15 11.22 15.84
CA VAL A 77 5.33 10.55 15.23
C VAL A 77 5.27 10.60 13.71
N ILE A 78 4.11 10.31 13.13
CA ILE A 78 3.90 10.35 11.67
C ILE A 78 4.17 11.75 11.14
N GLN A 79 3.73 12.78 11.85
CA GLN A 79 3.87 14.18 11.47
C GLN A 79 5.36 14.58 11.40
N VAL A 80 6.18 14.13 12.34
CA VAL A 80 7.63 14.39 12.32
C VAL A 80 8.30 13.74 11.12
N VAL A 81 8.03 12.44 10.88
CA VAL A 81 8.62 11.69 9.77
C VAL A 81 8.19 12.27 8.42
N VAL A 82 6.88 12.46 8.24
CA VAL A 82 6.29 12.99 7.01
C VAL A 82 6.77 14.41 6.74
N ARG A 83 6.89 15.27 7.75
CA ARG A 83 7.42 16.64 7.55
C ARG A 83 8.87 16.64 7.06
N GLY A 84 9.71 15.76 7.60
CA GLY A 84 11.09 15.60 7.14
C GLY A 84 11.16 15.15 5.68
N MET A 85 10.37 14.15 5.32
CA MET A 85 10.30 13.64 3.94
C MET A 85 9.70 14.65 2.97
N ALA A 86 8.63 15.35 3.38
CA ALA A 86 8.03 16.40 2.59
C ALA A 86 9.01 17.54 2.34
N TRP A 87 9.79 17.93 3.35
CA TRP A 87 10.85 18.93 3.16
C TRP A 87 11.87 18.50 2.09
N VAL A 88 12.31 17.24 2.12
CA VAL A 88 13.21 16.68 1.10
C VAL A 88 12.56 16.71 -0.29
N LEU A 89 11.30 16.29 -0.42
CA LEU A 89 10.58 16.27 -1.69
C LEU A 89 10.33 17.68 -2.23
N THR A 90 9.88 18.62 -1.41
CA THR A 90 9.72 20.05 -1.77
C THR A 90 11.04 20.63 -2.28
N LYS A 91 12.17 20.36 -1.61
CA LYS A 91 13.48 20.88 -2.03
C LYS A 91 14.01 20.24 -3.30
N LEU A 92 13.84 18.92 -3.46
CA LEU A 92 14.39 18.19 -4.60
C LEU A 92 13.53 18.31 -5.87
N MET A 93 12.21 18.42 -5.72
CA MET A 93 11.26 18.36 -6.84
C MET A 93 10.54 19.69 -7.09
N GLY A 94 10.69 20.69 -6.21
CA GLY A 94 10.11 22.02 -6.40
C GLY A 94 8.58 22.06 -6.30
N ILE A 95 7.98 21.14 -5.54
CA ILE A 95 6.52 21.05 -5.34
C ILE A 95 6.05 21.79 -4.09
N SER A 96 4.76 22.10 -4.00
CA SER A 96 4.18 22.83 -2.87
C SER A 96 4.27 22.05 -1.56
N GLY A 97 4.23 22.76 -0.43
CA GLY A 97 4.33 22.15 0.89
C GLY A 97 3.17 21.20 1.16
N ALA A 98 1.95 21.60 0.78
CA ALA A 98 0.74 20.79 0.98
C ALA A 98 0.75 19.51 0.14
N GLU A 99 1.03 19.60 -1.16
CA GLU A 99 1.09 18.41 -2.00
C GLU A 99 2.26 17.49 -1.61
N SER A 100 3.38 18.06 -1.16
CA SER A 100 4.51 17.29 -0.67
C SER A 100 4.23 16.55 0.64
N LEU A 101 3.46 17.15 1.56
CA LEU A 101 3.03 16.49 2.79
C LEU A 101 2.11 15.31 2.49
N SER A 102 1.18 15.48 1.54
CA SER A 102 0.29 14.39 1.13
C SER A 102 1.06 13.24 0.47
N VAL A 103 1.96 13.53 -0.47
CA VAL A 103 2.76 12.49 -1.15
C VAL A 103 3.70 11.80 -0.17
N ALA A 104 4.35 12.53 0.75
CA ALA A 104 5.17 11.94 1.79
C ALA A 104 4.35 11.09 2.77
N GLY A 105 3.14 11.54 3.13
CA GLY A 105 2.21 10.79 3.96
C GLY A 105 1.78 9.47 3.31
N ASN A 106 1.46 9.49 2.02
CA ASN A 106 1.04 8.33 1.22
C ASN A 106 2.09 7.19 1.15
N ILE A 107 3.35 7.44 1.51
CA ILE A 107 4.36 6.38 1.64
C ILE A 107 4.03 5.39 2.77
N PHE A 108 3.35 5.87 3.82
CA PHE A 108 2.98 5.07 5.00
C PHE A 108 1.47 4.95 5.20
N LEU A 109 0.74 6.01 4.88
CA LEU A 109 -0.69 6.14 5.04
C LEU A 109 -1.43 5.80 3.74
N GLY A 110 -2.68 5.36 3.86
CA GLY A 110 -3.52 5.11 2.69
C GLY A 110 -4.03 6.40 2.02
N GLN A 111 -4.56 6.23 0.81
CA GLN A 111 -5.14 7.31 -0.01
C GLN A 111 -6.26 8.12 0.67
N THR A 112 -6.92 7.56 1.68
CA THR A 112 -7.97 8.24 2.48
C THR A 112 -7.43 8.91 3.74
N GLU A 113 -6.25 8.50 4.21
CA GLU A 113 -5.66 8.93 5.48
C GLU A 113 -4.64 10.05 5.25
N ALA A 114 -3.81 9.96 4.20
CA ALA A 114 -2.82 10.98 3.90
C ALA A 114 -3.43 12.38 3.63
N PRO A 115 -4.59 12.52 2.95
CA PRO A 115 -5.23 13.83 2.77
C PRO A 115 -5.68 14.48 4.09
N LEU A 116 -5.89 13.73 5.16
CA LEU A 116 -6.27 14.30 6.47
C LEU A 116 -5.16 15.18 7.05
N MET A 117 -3.88 14.88 6.73
CA MET A 117 -2.73 15.68 7.16
C MET A 117 -2.69 17.08 6.55
N ILE A 118 -3.40 17.27 5.44
CA ILE A 118 -3.43 18.51 4.67
C ILE A 118 -4.85 19.06 4.54
N LYS A 119 -5.77 18.62 5.41
CA LYS A 119 -7.20 18.94 5.31
C LYS A 119 -7.47 20.45 5.23
N ALA A 120 -6.77 21.25 6.04
CA ALA A 120 -6.90 22.71 6.02
C ALA A 120 -6.38 23.38 4.73
N TYR A 121 -5.63 22.65 3.90
CA TYR A 121 -5.09 23.13 2.63
C TYR A 121 -5.94 22.70 1.44
N LEU A 122 -6.69 21.60 1.52
CA LEU A 122 -7.40 21.01 0.39
C LEU A 122 -8.29 22.02 -0.37
N GLU A 123 -9.03 22.87 0.35
CA GLU A 123 -9.91 23.87 -0.26
C GLU A 123 -9.16 24.97 -1.03
N LYS A 124 -7.89 25.18 -0.70
CA LYS A 124 -7.04 26.24 -1.29
C LYS A 124 -6.07 25.70 -2.33
N MET A 125 -6.04 24.39 -2.54
CA MET A 125 -5.14 23.76 -3.50
C MET A 125 -5.62 24.02 -4.94
N THR A 126 -4.64 24.21 -5.80
CA THR A 126 -4.82 24.27 -7.25
C THR A 126 -5.18 22.89 -7.81
N LYS A 127 -5.67 22.86 -9.05
CA LYS A 127 -6.01 21.60 -9.73
C LYS A 127 -4.81 20.68 -9.92
N SER A 128 -3.62 21.22 -10.16
CA SER A 128 -2.39 20.42 -10.29
C SER A 128 -1.99 19.79 -8.95
N GLU A 129 -2.15 20.52 -7.85
CA GLU A 129 -1.87 20.01 -6.50
C GLU A 129 -2.86 18.92 -6.10
N ILE A 130 -4.16 19.13 -6.36
CA ILE A 130 -5.18 18.09 -6.12
C ILE A 130 -4.92 16.85 -6.97
N LEU A 131 -4.53 17.03 -8.25
CA LEU A 131 -4.17 15.90 -9.10
C LEU A 131 -3.00 15.12 -8.50
N LEU A 132 -1.97 15.78 -7.96
CA LEU A 132 -0.87 15.09 -7.31
C LEU A 132 -1.31 14.36 -6.04
N VAL A 133 -2.20 14.93 -5.23
CA VAL A 133 -2.77 14.23 -4.07
C VAL A 133 -3.46 12.92 -4.48
N MET A 134 -4.26 12.97 -5.55
CA MET A 134 -4.97 11.80 -6.08
C MET A 134 -4.02 10.76 -6.68
N VAL A 135 -3.12 11.19 -7.56
CA VAL A 135 -2.14 10.30 -8.22
C VAL A 135 -1.19 9.70 -7.20
N GLY A 136 -0.74 10.48 -6.22
CA GLY A 136 0.11 10.02 -5.11
C GLY A 136 -0.56 8.94 -4.28
N GLY A 137 -1.84 9.09 -3.94
CA GLY A 137 -2.60 8.08 -3.20
C GLY A 137 -2.82 6.78 -3.97
N MET A 138 -3.01 6.85 -5.29
CA MET A 138 -3.17 5.67 -6.15
C MET A 138 -1.85 4.99 -6.49
N ALA A 139 -0.73 5.70 -6.43
CA ALA A 139 0.59 5.18 -6.76
C ALA A 139 1.22 4.39 -5.61
N THR A 140 0.77 4.59 -4.37
CA THR A 140 1.34 3.96 -3.17
C THR A 140 0.39 2.94 -2.55
N VAL A 141 0.88 2.22 -1.54
CA VAL A 141 0.10 1.28 -0.75
C VAL A 141 0.18 1.67 0.73
N ALA A 142 -0.96 1.64 1.42
CA ALA A 142 -1.03 1.89 2.86
C ALA A 142 -0.19 0.88 3.66
N GLY A 143 0.42 1.32 4.76
CA GLY A 143 1.28 0.48 5.61
C GLY A 143 0.60 -0.80 6.11
N GLY A 144 -0.70 -0.75 6.44
CA GLY A 144 -1.44 -1.94 6.87
C GLY A 144 -1.62 -2.99 5.77
N VAL A 145 -1.85 -2.56 4.52
CA VAL A 145 -1.96 -3.47 3.37
C VAL A 145 -0.58 -3.97 2.93
N LEU A 146 0.45 -3.11 3.03
CA LEU A 146 1.84 -3.50 2.81
C LEU A 146 2.27 -4.60 3.79
N ALA A 147 1.92 -4.48 5.07
CA ALA A 147 2.18 -5.50 6.08
C ALA A 147 1.46 -6.83 5.77
N ALA A 148 0.20 -6.73 5.34
CA ALA A 148 -0.56 -7.87 4.85
C ALA A 148 0.14 -8.59 3.68
N TYR A 149 0.67 -7.85 2.71
CA TYR A 149 1.43 -8.45 1.60
C TYR A 149 2.76 -9.07 2.03
N ILE A 150 3.47 -8.48 2.99
CA ILE A 150 4.68 -9.09 3.57
C ILE A 150 4.33 -10.43 4.21
N GLY A 151 3.27 -10.48 5.01
CA GLY A 151 2.81 -11.71 5.64
C GLY A 151 2.39 -12.78 4.63
N PHE A 152 1.61 -12.38 3.61
CA PHE A 152 1.13 -13.28 2.58
C PHE A 152 2.26 -13.84 1.69
N LEU A 153 3.14 -12.97 1.17
CA LEU A 153 4.20 -13.36 0.24
C LEU A 153 5.38 -14.03 0.95
N GLY A 154 5.66 -13.62 2.19
CA GLY A 154 6.74 -14.18 3.00
C GLY A 154 6.37 -15.47 3.75
N GLY A 155 5.08 -15.77 3.92
CA GLY A 155 4.60 -16.98 4.60
C GLY A 155 5.12 -17.08 6.04
N ASP A 156 5.80 -18.18 6.38
CA ASP A 156 6.49 -18.35 7.67
C ASP A 156 8.02 -18.14 7.59
N ASP A 157 8.58 -17.85 6.41
CA ASP A 157 10.02 -17.66 6.21
C ASP A 157 10.44 -16.21 6.56
N PRO A 158 11.27 -16.00 7.61
CA PRO A 158 11.73 -14.67 8.00
C PRO A 158 12.58 -13.98 6.94
N ALA A 159 13.37 -14.73 6.16
CA ALA A 159 14.21 -14.17 5.11
C ALA A 159 13.37 -13.68 3.93
N LEU A 160 12.34 -14.44 3.54
CA LEU A 160 11.38 -13.99 2.52
C LEU A 160 10.55 -12.80 3.00
N LYS A 161 10.09 -12.78 4.25
CA LYS A 161 9.41 -11.62 4.81
C LYS A 161 10.27 -10.37 4.75
N LEU A 162 11.53 -10.46 5.14
CA LEU A 162 12.46 -9.34 5.07
C LEU A 162 12.72 -8.91 3.62
N PHE A 163 12.87 -9.87 2.71
CA PHE A 163 13.01 -9.61 1.27
C PHE A 163 11.82 -8.81 0.75
N TYR A 164 10.59 -9.28 0.95
CA TYR A 164 9.38 -8.58 0.49
C TYR A 164 9.17 -7.25 1.20
N ALA A 165 9.45 -7.17 2.51
CA ALA A 165 9.38 -5.93 3.26
C ALA A 165 10.29 -4.86 2.66
N LYS A 166 11.55 -5.21 2.39
CA LYS A 166 12.50 -4.31 1.71
C LYS A 166 11.95 -3.84 0.36
N HIS A 167 11.49 -4.76 -0.49
CA HIS A 167 11.04 -4.41 -1.84
C HIS A 167 9.77 -3.57 -1.84
N LEU A 168 8.79 -3.90 -1.01
CA LEU A 168 7.53 -3.16 -0.90
C LEU A 168 7.76 -1.76 -0.31
N LEU A 169 8.60 -1.62 0.72
CA LEU A 169 8.99 -0.32 1.26
C LEU A 169 9.73 0.53 0.21
N THR A 170 10.65 -0.10 -0.53
CA THR A 170 11.38 0.57 -1.63
C THR A 170 10.41 1.05 -2.70
N ALA A 171 9.45 0.22 -3.10
CA ALA A 171 8.42 0.57 -4.06
C ALA A 171 7.56 1.75 -3.59
N SER A 172 7.09 1.75 -2.34
CA SER A 172 6.33 2.87 -1.77
C SER A 172 7.13 4.18 -1.77
N VAL A 173 8.40 4.16 -1.34
CA VAL A 173 9.24 5.37 -1.34
C VAL A 173 9.54 5.86 -2.77
N MET A 174 9.73 4.94 -3.72
CA MET A 174 9.96 5.27 -5.14
C MET A 174 8.70 5.77 -5.85
N ALA A 175 7.51 5.35 -5.41
CA ALA A 175 6.25 5.78 -5.98
C ALA A 175 6.00 7.28 -5.78
N ALA A 176 6.46 7.88 -4.67
CA ALA A 176 6.33 9.31 -4.42
C ALA A 176 6.94 10.20 -5.54
N PRO A 177 8.25 10.12 -5.86
CA PRO A 177 8.81 10.90 -6.97
C PRO A 177 8.24 10.49 -8.33
N GLY A 178 7.87 9.22 -8.54
CA GLY A 178 7.21 8.78 -9.77
C GLY A 178 5.85 9.45 -9.98
N ALA A 179 5.01 9.47 -8.94
CA ALA A 179 3.72 10.12 -8.92
C ALA A 179 3.84 11.63 -9.18
N ILE A 180 4.85 12.29 -8.58
CA ILE A 180 5.14 13.71 -8.84
C ILE A 180 5.40 13.95 -10.33
N VAL A 181 6.31 13.18 -10.93
CA VAL A 181 6.66 13.36 -12.34
C VAL A 181 5.44 13.15 -13.24
N ILE A 182 4.73 12.02 -13.08
CA ILE A 182 3.57 11.70 -13.91
C ILE A 182 2.46 12.74 -13.74
N SER A 183 2.13 13.12 -12.50
CA SER A 183 1.11 14.13 -12.23
C SER A 183 1.43 15.48 -12.86
N LYS A 184 2.68 15.96 -12.71
CA LYS A 184 3.10 17.26 -13.25
C LYS A 184 3.30 17.25 -14.77
N MET A 185 3.56 16.09 -15.38
CA MET A 185 3.51 15.95 -16.84
C MET A 185 2.07 16.03 -17.37
N LEU A 186 1.12 15.41 -16.68
CA LEU A 186 -0.29 15.40 -17.07
C LEU A 186 -0.97 16.75 -16.86
N TYR A 187 -0.70 17.41 -15.73
CA TYR A 187 -1.25 18.72 -15.42
C TYR A 187 -0.22 19.59 -14.69
N PRO A 188 0.61 20.35 -15.44
CA PRO A 188 1.65 21.20 -14.85
C PRO A 188 1.09 22.29 -13.93
N GLN A 189 1.86 22.63 -12.90
CA GLN A 189 1.55 23.76 -12.02
C GLN A 189 1.73 25.07 -12.78
N GLN A 190 0.71 25.94 -12.78
CA GLN A 190 0.74 27.25 -13.44
C GLN A 190 0.71 28.40 -12.41
N GLN A 191 0.11 28.17 -11.24
CA GLN A 191 0.02 29.15 -10.17
C GLN A 191 1.26 29.11 -9.27
N GLU A 192 1.45 30.16 -8.48
CA GLU A 192 2.54 30.24 -7.52
C GLU A 192 2.57 29.07 -6.54
N ILE A 193 3.78 28.62 -6.22
CA ILE A 193 4.02 27.47 -5.36
C ILE A 193 4.17 27.97 -3.92
N ASN A 194 3.21 27.63 -3.07
CA ASN A 194 3.36 27.84 -1.64
C ASN A 194 4.15 26.69 -1.01
N SER A 195 5.38 26.98 -0.58
CA SER A 195 6.27 25.99 0.06
C SER A 195 6.09 25.87 1.58
N GLU A 196 5.10 26.55 2.15
CA GLU A 196 4.84 26.49 3.59
C GLU A 196 4.36 25.09 4.01
N LEU A 197 5.09 24.49 4.97
CA LEU A 197 4.78 23.19 5.55
C LEU A 197 4.18 23.40 6.94
N LYS A 198 2.84 23.40 7.05
CA LYS A 198 2.18 23.16 8.35
C LYS A 198 1.42 21.85 8.25
N VAL A 199 1.59 21.02 9.27
CA VAL A 199 0.82 19.80 9.44
C VAL A 199 -0.33 20.13 10.38
N THR A 200 -1.56 19.87 9.96
CA THR A 200 -2.71 20.02 10.86
C THR A 200 -2.68 18.92 11.91
N GLN A 201 -2.76 19.33 13.17
CA GLN A 201 -2.99 18.41 14.29
C GLN A 201 -4.50 18.38 14.56
N ASP A 202 -5.25 17.77 13.65
CA ASP A 202 -6.63 17.42 13.94
C ASP A 202 -6.60 16.21 14.89
N ASN A 203 -7.19 16.35 16.09
CA ASN A 203 -7.11 15.36 17.16
C ASN A 203 -7.77 14.02 16.73
N ILE A 204 -6.98 12.96 16.57
CA ILE A 204 -7.47 11.58 16.31
C ILE A 204 -7.83 10.89 17.63
N GLY A 205 -8.75 11.49 18.39
CA GLY A 205 -9.17 11.01 19.70
C GLY A 205 -8.67 11.86 20.86
N SER A 206 -9.22 11.58 22.03
CA SER A 206 -9.00 12.33 23.27
C SER A 206 -7.80 11.85 24.08
N ASN A 207 -7.44 10.57 23.95
CA ASN A 207 -6.35 9.93 24.68
C ASN A 207 -5.78 8.72 23.89
N ILE A 208 -4.69 8.13 24.38
CA ILE A 208 -4.00 6.99 23.74
C ILE A 208 -4.94 5.81 23.50
N LEU A 209 -5.77 5.44 24.48
CA LEU A 209 -6.67 4.29 24.35
C LEU A 209 -7.78 4.58 23.34
N ASP A 210 -8.30 5.80 23.35
CA ASP A 210 -9.30 6.27 22.38
C ASP A 210 -8.73 6.26 20.95
N ALA A 211 -7.50 6.74 20.74
CA ALA A 211 -6.83 6.68 19.45
C ALA A 211 -6.66 5.24 18.94
N ILE A 212 -6.28 4.31 19.81
CA ILE A 212 -6.15 2.88 19.49
C ILE A 212 -7.53 2.29 19.15
N ALA A 213 -8.58 2.59 19.93
CA ALA A 213 -9.92 2.06 19.72
C ALA A 213 -10.54 2.56 18.40
N ASN A 214 -10.38 3.85 18.10
CA ASN A 214 -10.83 4.44 16.84
C ASN A 214 -10.10 3.82 15.64
N GLY A 215 -8.77 3.70 15.72
CA GLY A 215 -7.98 3.04 14.68
C GLY A 215 -8.33 1.56 14.51
N THR A 216 -8.63 0.84 15.60
CA THR A 216 -9.08 -0.55 15.54
C THR A 216 -10.41 -0.68 14.80
N THR A 217 -11.35 0.24 15.05
CA THR A 217 -12.68 0.23 14.41
C THR A 217 -12.58 0.53 12.91
N GLU A 218 -11.77 1.51 12.53
CA GLU A 218 -11.52 1.81 11.12
C GLU A 218 -10.77 0.66 10.42
N GLY A 219 -9.78 0.09 11.09
CA GLY A 219 -9.06 -1.10 10.64
C GLY A 219 -9.98 -2.30 10.41
N LEU A 220 -10.96 -2.52 11.29
CA LEU A 220 -11.96 -3.59 11.14
C LEU A 220 -12.82 -3.38 9.89
N LYS A 221 -13.33 -2.16 9.67
CA LYS A 221 -14.11 -1.84 8.46
C LYS A 221 -13.26 -2.05 7.20
N LEU A 222 -12.02 -1.60 7.21
CA LEU A 222 -11.09 -1.79 6.10
C LEU A 222 -10.83 -3.28 5.84
N ALA A 223 -10.52 -4.06 6.88
CA ALA A 223 -10.26 -5.49 6.76
C ALA A 223 -11.49 -6.26 6.23
N ALA A 224 -12.69 -5.93 6.72
CA ALA A 224 -13.94 -6.52 6.24
C ALA A 224 -14.18 -6.18 4.75
N ASN A 225 -13.97 -4.92 4.36
CA ASN A 225 -14.09 -4.50 2.96
C ASN A 225 -13.09 -5.23 2.07
N VAL A 226 -11.83 -5.36 2.48
CA VAL A 226 -10.80 -6.11 1.73
C VAL A 226 -11.20 -7.57 1.57
N GLY A 227 -11.62 -8.24 2.65
CA GLY A 227 -12.06 -9.63 2.60
C GLY A 227 -13.26 -9.85 1.67
N ALA A 228 -14.27 -8.98 1.78
CA ALA A 228 -15.46 -9.04 0.94
C ALA A 228 -15.14 -8.78 -0.54
N MET A 229 -14.34 -7.75 -0.83
CA MET A 229 -13.95 -7.39 -2.20
C MET A 229 -13.15 -8.50 -2.86
N LEU A 230 -12.18 -9.10 -2.15
CA LEU A 230 -11.40 -10.22 -2.68
C LEU A 230 -12.29 -11.44 -2.99
N LEU A 231 -13.19 -11.80 -2.09
CA LEU A 231 -14.13 -12.90 -2.32
C LEU A 231 -14.98 -12.66 -3.57
N VAL A 232 -15.60 -11.48 -3.66
CA VAL A 232 -16.50 -11.13 -4.75
C VAL A 232 -15.75 -11.08 -6.08
N PHE A 233 -14.59 -10.42 -6.15
CA PHE A 233 -13.83 -10.31 -7.40
C PHE A 233 -13.26 -11.64 -7.86
N ILE A 234 -12.74 -12.48 -6.97
CA ILE A 234 -12.26 -13.82 -7.35
C ILE A 234 -13.42 -14.67 -7.89
N ALA A 235 -14.61 -14.59 -7.27
CA ALA A 235 -15.80 -15.27 -7.76
C ALA A 235 -16.24 -14.76 -9.14
N PHE A 236 -16.21 -13.45 -9.38
CA PHE A 236 -16.51 -12.87 -10.70
C PHE A 236 -15.49 -13.31 -11.76
N ILE A 237 -14.20 -13.32 -11.44
CA ILE A 237 -13.15 -13.80 -12.35
C ILE A 237 -13.41 -15.26 -12.71
N ALA A 238 -13.68 -16.12 -11.72
CA ALA A 238 -14.00 -17.53 -11.95
C ALA A 238 -15.25 -17.70 -12.83
N MET A 239 -16.30 -16.90 -12.61
CA MET A 239 -17.52 -16.93 -13.41
C MET A 239 -17.27 -16.49 -14.86
N ILE A 240 -16.50 -15.43 -15.08
CA ILE A 240 -16.12 -14.94 -16.42
C ILE A 240 -15.26 -15.99 -17.13
N ASN A 241 -14.26 -16.54 -16.44
CA ASN A 241 -13.38 -17.59 -16.95
C ASN A 241 -14.16 -18.86 -17.32
N TYR A 242 -15.20 -19.21 -16.57
CA TYR A 242 -16.10 -20.30 -16.94
C TYR A 242 -16.83 -20.02 -18.27
N GLY A 243 -17.31 -18.79 -18.47
CA GLY A 243 -17.91 -18.35 -19.73
C GLY A 243 -16.91 -18.39 -20.89
N PHE A 244 -15.71 -17.84 -20.71
CA PHE A 244 -14.64 -17.88 -21.71
C PHE A 244 -14.19 -19.31 -22.02
N GLY A 245 -14.03 -20.15 -21.01
CA GLY A 245 -13.67 -21.55 -21.19
C GLY A 245 -14.67 -22.29 -22.09
N LYS A 246 -15.97 -22.04 -21.94
CA LYS A 246 -17.01 -22.58 -22.83
C LYS A 246 -16.86 -22.08 -24.27
N ILE A 247 -16.69 -20.78 -24.46
CA ILE A 247 -16.51 -20.19 -25.80
C ILE A 247 -15.26 -20.77 -26.47
N GLY A 248 -14.15 -20.84 -25.74
CA GLY A 248 -12.90 -21.37 -26.25
C GLY A 248 -12.97 -22.87 -26.55
N SER A 249 -13.79 -23.63 -25.83
CA SER A 249 -14.03 -25.06 -26.12
C SER A 249 -14.89 -25.25 -27.37
N ALA A 250 -15.93 -24.44 -27.55
CA ALA A 250 -16.84 -24.54 -28.69
C ALA A 250 -16.19 -24.12 -30.01
N THR A 251 -15.24 -23.16 -29.95
CA THR A 251 -14.53 -22.63 -31.12
C THR A 251 -13.23 -23.36 -31.44
N GLY A 252 -12.80 -24.30 -30.59
CA GLY A 252 -11.47 -24.93 -30.67
C GLY A 252 -10.30 -24.02 -30.26
N LEU A 253 -10.59 -22.78 -29.86
CA LEU A 253 -9.60 -21.79 -29.44
C LEU A 253 -8.77 -22.25 -28.24
N ASN A 254 -9.37 -23.01 -27.31
CA ASN A 254 -8.64 -23.53 -26.15
C ASN A 254 -7.44 -24.37 -26.58
N ASN A 255 -7.62 -25.30 -27.52
CA ASN A 255 -6.53 -26.15 -28.01
C ASN A 255 -5.42 -25.34 -28.69
N TRP A 256 -5.80 -24.29 -29.42
CA TRP A 256 -4.83 -23.38 -30.02
C TRP A 256 -4.06 -22.59 -28.95
N ILE A 257 -4.75 -22.04 -27.94
CA ILE A 257 -4.14 -21.30 -26.84
C ILE A 257 -3.16 -22.17 -26.06
N THR A 258 -3.56 -23.37 -25.66
CA THR A 258 -2.70 -24.31 -24.91
C THR A 258 -1.44 -24.69 -25.71
N SER A 259 -1.54 -24.77 -27.04
CA SER A 259 -0.42 -25.18 -27.90
C SER A 259 0.54 -24.04 -28.26
N ASN A 260 0.05 -22.80 -28.26
CA ASN A 260 0.80 -21.65 -28.80
C ASN A 260 1.16 -20.59 -27.74
N THR A 261 0.63 -20.71 -26.52
CA THR A 261 0.77 -19.67 -25.48
C THR A 261 1.02 -20.32 -24.11
N PRO A 262 1.52 -19.57 -23.11
CA PRO A 262 1.70 -20.09 -21.76
C PRO A 262 0.38 -20.28 -20.99
N TYR A 263 -0.76 -19.87 -21.57
CA TYR A 263 -2.07 -19.99 -20.95
C TYR A 263 -2.70 -21.35 -21.25
N THR A 264 -3.45 -21.87 -20.28
CA THR A 264 -4.03 -23.21 -20.38
C THR A 264 -5.35 -23.25 -21.15
N ALA A 265 -6.08 -22.13 -21.23
CA ALA A 265 -7.37 -22.02 -21.89
C ALA A 265 -7.68 -20.56 -22.22
N PHE A 266 -8.78 -20.33 -22.95
CA PHE A 266 -9.33 -18.99 -23.11
C PHE A 266 -9.86 -18.48 -21.77
N SER A 267 -9.22 -17.46 -21.23
CA SER A 267 -9.50 -16.90 -19.91
C SER A 267 -9.30 -15.38 -19.89
N LEU A 268 -9.78 -14.74 -18.83
CA LEU A 268 -9.63 -13.30 -18.63
C LEU A 268 -8.15 -12.93 -18.50
N GLU A 269 -7.35 -13.78 -17.86
CA GLU A 269 -5.89 -13.63 -17.75
C GLU A 269 -5.21 -13.68 -19.12
N PHE A 270 -5.66 -14.57 -20.02
CA PHE A 270 -5.17 -14.61 -21.40
C PHE A 270 -5.49 -13.29 -22.14
N VAL A 271 -6.75 -12.83 -22.07
CA VAL A 271 -7.20 -11.62 -22.76
C VAL A 271 -6.43 -10.40 -22.25
N LEU A 272 -6.41 -10.19 -20.94
CA LEU A 272 -5.72 -9.06 -20.32
C LEU A 272 -4.21 -9.14 -20.54
N GLY A 273 -3.63 -10.33 -20.41
CA GLY A 273 -2.19 -10.55 -20.59
C GLY A 273 -1.70 -10.15 -21.98
N TYR A 274 -2.43 -10.52 -23.03
CA TYR A 274 -2.09 -10.11 -24.40
C TYR A 274 -2.48 -8.66 -24.71
N THR A 275 -3.57 -8.14 -24.14
CA THR A 275 -4.00 -6.74 -24.37
C THR A 275 -3.04 -5.73 -23.75
N PHE A 276 -2.49 -6.06 -22.58
CA PHE A 276 -1.58 -5.20 -21.82
C PHE A 276 -0.12 -5.68 -21.87
N SER A 277 0.21 -6.63 -22.74
CA SER A 277 1.61 -6.96 -23.03
C SER A 277 2.30 -5.71 -23.59
N PRO A 278 3.48 -5.33 -23.08
CA PRO A 278 4.27 -4.24 -23.66
C PRO A 278 4.69 -4.53 -25.10
#